data_AF-A0A5N4A0K8-F1
#
_entry.id   AF-A0A5N4A0K8-F1
#
_cell.length_a   1.000
_cell.length_b   1.000
_cell.length_c   1.000
_cell.angle_alpha   90.00
_cell.angle_beta   90.00
_cell.angle_gamma   90.00
#
_symmetry.space_group_name_H-M   'P 1'
#
loop_
_entity.id
_entity.type
_entity.pdbx_description
1 polymer ?
#
loop_
_entity_poly.entity_id
_entity_poly.type
_entity_poly.pdbx_seq_one_letter_code
_entity_poly.pdbx_strand_id
1 'polypeptide(L)'
;KSDIIPKTKCTFLGFVFNSSNMTIYIPDSKKQNLKKLISLFVSKKQCKIRTLVGTLISICPAIRYSWLFTKRLEREKFLALKGNNYNFDKTMSLTKEVKIDLLWWSKNISVGYNHIRDTEYKLEIFSDASRSGWGAVSNNKTVHGFWSEKELSHHINYLELLAAFHGLKKFAKNFKFCNCLLRIDNTTAVAYINKMGSIQYPHLNKLTREMWLWCKQRHIFIKAVYIKSADNVTADRESRRENPNIEFMLADWAFEAIVDKLGTPEIDLFASKSNNKCVNFVTITTDAFTISWEKIFFYIFPPFSNRVIIRILQKIKKEKARGIV
;
A
#
# COMPACT_ATOMS: atom_id res chain seq x y z
N LYS A 1 -7.17 -35.11 -25.95
CA LYS A 1 -7.39 -36.21 -24.98
C LYS A 1 -8.58 -35.83 -24.11
N SER A 2 -9.75 -36.39 -24.39
CA SER A 2 -10.94 -36.31 -23.53
C SER A 2 -10.97 -37.54 -22.61
N ASP A 3 -11.38 -37.35 -21.37
CA ASP A 3 -11.66 -38.43 -20.42
C ASP A 3 -13.17 -38.66 -20.45
N ILE A 4 -13.61 -39.88 -20.76
CA ILE A 4 -15.03 -40.19 -21.06
C ILE A 4 -15.84 -40.39 -19.76
N ILE A 5 -15.15 -40.60 -18.65
CA ILE A 5 -15.75 -40.80 -17.33
C ILE A 5 -15.72 -39.47 -16.57
N PRO A 6 -16.88 -38.92 -16.13
CA PRO A 6 -16.94 -37.73 -15.31
C PRO A 6 -16.15 -37.91 -14.01
N LYS A 7 -15.20 -37.00 -13.75
CA LYS A 7 -14.39 -36.98 -12.52
C LYS A 7 -14.37 -35.57 -11.96
N THR A 8 -14.39 -35.46 -10.63
CA THR A 8 -14.26 -34.18 -9.93
C THR A 8 -12.83 -33.66 -9.87
N LYS A 9 -11.85 -34.52 -10.16
CA LYS A 9 -10.43 -34.18 -10.27
C LYS A 9 -9.90 -34.56 -11.64
N CYS A 10 -9.27 -33.60 -12.33
CA CYS A 10 -8.68 -33.81 -13.65
C CYS A 10 -7.29 -33.17 -13.72
N THR A 11 -6.35 -33.85 -14.37
CA THR A 11 -5.04 -33.26 -14.69
C THR A 11 -5.06 -32.70 -16.11
N PHE A 12 -4.87 -31.40 -16.25
CA PHE A 12 -4.86 -30.72 -17.55
C PHE A 12 -3.76 -29.64 -17.60
N LEU A 13 -3.03 -29.56 -18.71
CA LEU A 13 -1.88 -28.64 -18.91
C LEU A 13 -0.86 -28.67 -17.75
N GLY A 14 -0.71 -29.83 -17.10
CA GLY A 14 0.23 -30.01 -16.01
C GLY A 14 -0.23 -29.48 -14.64
N PHE A 15 -1.51 -29.14 -14.49
CA PHE A 15 -2.17 -28.79 -13.24
C PHE A 15 -3.26 -29.80 -12.89
N VAL A 16 -3.62 -29.88 -11.61
CA VAL A 16 -4.78 -30.62 -11.13
C VAL A 16 -5.90 -29.64 -10.83
N PHE A 17 -7.02 -29.80 -11.51
CA PHE A 17 -8.26 -29.08 -11.27
C PHE A 17 -9.17 -29.93 -10.39
N ASN A 18 -9.69 -29.36 -9.32
CA ASN A 18 -10.63 -29.99 -8.41
C ASN A 18 -11.93 -29.16 -8.38
N SER A 19 -12.98 -29.69 -8.99
CA SER A 19 -14.28 -29.02 -9.08
C SER A 19 -15.06 -29.07 -7.76
N SER A 20 -14.82 -30.05 -6.89
CA SER A 20 -15.49 -30.13 -5.58
C SER A 20 -15.16 -28.94 -4.68
N ASN A 21 -13.91 -28.49 -4.71
CA ASN A 21 -13.43 -27.37 -3.88
C ASN A 21 -13.19 -26.09 -4.70
N MET A 22 -13.45 -26.12 -6.01
CA MET A 22 -13.12 -25.06 -6.97
C MET A 22 -11.66 -24.59 -6.83
N THR A 23 -10.72 -25.52 -6.82
CA THR A 23 -9.28 -25.23 -6.70
C THR A 23 -8.44 -25.79 -7.84
N ILE A 24 -7.34 -25.11 -8.11
CA ILE A 24 -6.27 -25.54 -9.01
C ILE A 24 -4.99 -25.66 -8.18
N TYR A 25 -4.23 -26.73 -8.38
CA TYR A 25 -2.93 -26.96 -7.73
C TYR A 25 -2.01 -27.78 -8.64
N ILE A 26 -0.75 -27.96 -8.24
CA ILE A 26 0.22 -28.76 -9.00
C ILE A 26 0.24 -30.23 -8.54
N PRO A 27 0.50 -31.21 -9.42
CA PRO A 27 0.67 -32.62 -9.04
C PRO A 27 1.79 -32.85 -8.01
N ASP A 28 1.65 -33.86 -7.15
CA ASP A 28 2.59 -34.10 -6.05
C ASP A 28 4.02 -34.45 -6.52
N SER A 29 4.15 -35.15 -7.65
CA SER A 29 5.46 -35.40 -8.29
C SER A 29 6.18 -34.09 -8.66
N LYS A 30 5.45 -33.10 -9.19
CA LYS A 30 6.01 -31.76 -9.48
C LYS A 30 6.37 -31.03 -8.19
N LYS A 31 5.53 -31.10 -7.14
CA LYS A 31 5.83 -30.47 -5.84
C LYS A 31 7.17 -30.96 -5.28
N GLN A 32 7.41 -32.27 -5.28
CA GLN A 32 8.65 -32.86 -4.77
C GLN A 32 9.87 -32.42 -5.58
N ASN A 33 9.77 -32.46 -6.92
CA ASN A 33 10.86 -32.04 -7.80
C ASN A 33 11.21 -30.55 -7.61
N LEU A 34 10.20 -29.70 -7.51
CA LEU A 34 10.40 -28.26 -7.30
C LEU A 34 10.96 -27.96 -5.93
N LYS A 35 10.54 -28.68 -4.89
CA LYS A 35 11.10 -28.53 -3.54
C LYS A 35 12.60 -28.83 -3.52
N LYS A 36 13.03 -29.93 -4.16
CA LYS A 36 14.45 -30.28 -4.35
C LYS A 36 15.20 -29.20 -5.15
N LEU A 37 14.58 -28.70 -6.22
CA LEU A 37 15.17 -27.63 -7.03
C LEU A 37 15.35 -26.35 -6.20
N ILE A 38 14.32 -25.89 -5.50
CA ILE A 38 14.37 -24.67 -4.69
C ILE A 38 15.44 -24.80 -3.59
N SER A 39 15.54 -25.94 -2.89
CA SER A 39 16.57 -26.13 -1.86
C SER A 39 17.99 -26.02 -2.41
N LEU A 40 18.24 -26.51 -3.62
CA LEU A 40 19.53 -26.35 -4.31
C LEU A 40 19.85 -24.89 -4.66
N PHE A 41 18.84 -24.06 -4.92
CA PHE A 41 19.06 -22.65 -5.28
C PHE A 41 19.20 -21.75 -4.05
N VAL A 42 18.56 -22.10 -2.93
CA VAL A 42 18.70 -21.35 -1.67
C VAL A 42 20.16 -21.35 -1.18
N SER A 43 20.88 -22.46 -1.32
CA SER A 43 22.29 -22.57 -0.93
C SER A 43 23.26 -21.86 -1.90
N LYS A 44 22.87 -21.67 -3.16
CA LYS A 44 23.73 -21.05 -4.18
C LYS A 44 23.86 -19.53 -4.00
N LYS A 45 25.00 -18.98 -4.40
CA LYS A 45 25.20 -17.53 -4.54
C LYS A 45 24.82 -17.02 -5.93
N GLN A 46 25.01 -17.84 -6.96
CA GLN A 46 24.72 -17.51 -8.36
C GLN A 46 24.09 -18.69 -9.09
N CYS A 47 23.39 -18.41 -10.18
CA CYS A 47 22.84 -19.43 -11.07
C CYS A 47 22.78 -18.94 -12.52
N LYS A 48 22.67 -19.85 -13.50
CA LYS A 48 22.46 -19.46 -14.90
C LYS A 48 21.12 -18.76 -15.07
N ILE A 49 21.07 -17.72 -15.90
CA ILE A 49 19.87 -16.92 -16.16
C ILE A 49 18.71 -17.78 -16.68
N ARG A 50 19.00 -18.76 -17.56
CA ARG A 50 18.02 -19.70 -18.16
C ARG A 50 17.24 -20.56 -17.15
N THR A 51 17.61 -20.57 -15.88
CA THR A 51 17.16 -21.61 -14.92
C THR A 51 15.82 -21.31 -14.24
N LEU A 52 15.77 -21.37 -12.90
CA LEU A 52 14.61 -21.55 -12.01
C LEU A 52 13.41 -20.61 -12.29
N VAL A 53 13.65 -19.44 -12.88
CA VAL A 53 12.62 -18.43 -13.12
C VAL A 53 11.50 -18.94 -14.01
N GLY A 54 11.82 -19.60 -15.13
CA GLY A 54 10.82 -20.13 -16.06
C GLY A 54 9.95 -21.20 -15.39
N THR A 55 10.60 -22.06 -14.59
CA THR A 55 9.91 -23.12 -13.85
C THR A 55 8.93 -22.53 -12.82
N LEU A 56 9.34 -21.54 -12.02
CA LEU A 56 8.46 -20.91 -11.02
C LEU A 56 7.33 -20.11 -11.68
N ILE A 57 7.59 -19.40 -12.78
CA ILE A 57 6.55 -18.67 -13.52
C ILE A 57 5.47 -19.63 -14.03
N SER A 58 5.87 -20.78 -14.58
CA SER A 58 4.90 -21.74 -15.14
C SER A 58 3.92 -22.31 -14.11
N ILE A 59 4.28 -22.34 -12.82
CA ILE A 59 3.41 -22.86 -11.75
C ILE A 59 2.62 -21.76 -11.01
N CYS A 60 2.94 -20.48 -11.22
CA CYS A 60 2.28 -19.37 -10.53
C CYS A 60 0.73 -19.40 -10.61
N PRO A 61 0.08 -19.79 -11.73
CA PRO A 61 -1.39 -19.86 -11.79
C PRO A 61 -2.02 -20.77 -10.71
N ALA A 62 -1.28 -21.79 -10.26
CA ALA A 62 -1.77 -22.81 -9.34
C ALA A 62 -1.50 -22.53 -7.86
N ILE A 63 -0.76 -21.48 -7.52
CA ILE A 63 -0.41 -21.16 -6.13
C ILE A 63 -0.76 -19.70 -5.85
N ARG A 64 -1.65 -19.46 -4.90
CA ARG A 64 -2.07 -18.10 -4.51
C ARG A 64 -0.88 -17.28 -4.01
N TYR A 65 -0.82 -16.00 -4.42
CA TYR A 65 0.27 -15.06 -4.14
C TYR A 65 1.65 -15.44 -4.70
N SER A 66 1.77 -16.51 -5.48
CA SER A 66 3.03 -16.95 -6.09
C SER A 66 3.75 -15.86 -6.88
N TRP A 67 3.01 -15.09 -7.70
CA TRP A 67 3.54 -14.01 -8.52
C TRP A 67 4.34 -13.00 -7.68
N LEU A 68 3.82 -12.62 -6.51
CA LEU A 68 4.46 -11.70 -5.56
C LEU A 68 5.89 -12.15 -5.19
N PHE A 69 6.07 -13.44 -4.92
CA PHE A 69 7.34 -14.05 -4.51
C PHE A 69 8.20 -14.51 -5.71
N THR A 70 7.74 -14.30 -6.94
CA THR A 70 8.54 -14.53 -8.14
C THR A 70 9.09 -13.22 -8.71
N LYS A 71 8.46 -12.07 -8.43
CA LYS A 71 8.86 -10.76 -9.00
C LYS A 71 10.29 -10.34 -8.71
N ARG A 72 10.82 -10.61 -7.52
CA ARG A 72 12.22 -10.28 -7.19
C ARG A 72 13.21 -11.08 -8.03
N LEU A 73 12.97 -12.38 -8.16
CA LEU A 73 13.76 -13.27 -9.00
C LEU A 73 13.65 -12.87 -10.49
N GLU A 74 12.46 -12.50 -10.94
CA GLU A 74 12.22 -11.99 -12.30
C GLU A 74 13.00 -10.70 -12.58
N ARG A 75 13.09 -9.81 -11.59
CA ARG A 75 13.88 -8.58 -11.66
C ARG A 75 15.38 -8.85 -11.73
N GLU A 76 15.92 -9.73 -10.89
CA GLU A 76 17.36 -10.10 -10.97
C GLU A 76 17.70 -10.71 -12.33
N LYS A 77 16.81 -11.56 -12.87
CA LYS A 77 16.94 -12.09 -14.23
C LYS A 77 16.99 -10.96 -15.27
N PHE A 78 16.08 -9.99 -15.17
CA PHE A 78 16.02 -8.85 -16.09
C PHE A 78 17.30 -8.00 -16.04
N LEU A 79 17.78 -7.66 -14.84
CA LEU A 79 19.02 -6.89 -14.66
C LEU A 79 20.24 -7.64 -15.19
N ALA A 80 20.34 -8.94 -14.89
CA ALA A 80 21.43 -9.78 -15.37
C ALA A 80 21.42 -9.91 -16.89
N LEU A 81 20.26 -10.08 -17.54
CA LEU A 81 20.15 -10.10 -19.00
C LEU A 81 20.60 -8.76 -19.61
N LYS A 82 20.14 -7.63 -19.06
CA LYS A 82 20.53 -6.31 -19.55
C LYS A 82 22.04 -6.08 -19.45
N GLY A 83 22.67 -6.52 -18.36
CA GLY A 83 24.12 -6.41 -18.18
C GLY A 83 24.96 -7.41 -18.98
N ASN A 84 24.34 -8.47 -19.52
CA ASN A 84 25.02 -9.54 -20.26
C ASN A 84 24.60 -9.61 -21.74
N ASN A 85 24.17 -8.49 -22.34
CA ASN A 85 23.72 -8.42 -23.73
C ASN A 85 22.67 -9.49 -24.09
N TYR A 86 21.71 -9.72 -23.18
CA TYR A 86 20.63 -10.70 -23.30
C TYR A 86 21.09 -12.17 -23.47
N ASN A 87 22.32 -12.48 -23.07
CA ASN A 87 22.84 -13.84 -23.10
C ASN A 87 22.29 -14.67 -21.92
N PHE A 88 21.45 -15.66 -22.22
CA PHE A 88 20.81 -16.53 -21.23
C PHE A 88 21.75 -17.56 -20.57
N ASP A 89 22.93 -17.78 -21.15
CA ASP A 89 23.90 -18.77 -20.64
C ASP A 89 24.85 -18.16 -19.61
N LYS A 90 24.80 -16.84 -19.42
CA LYS A 90 25.47 -16.12 -18.34
C LYS A 90 24.76 -16.34 -16.99
N THR A 91 25.41 -15.90 -15.91
CA THR A 91 24.94 -16.08 -14.55
C THR A 91 24.26 -14.82 -14.01
N MET A 92 23.37 -15.02 -13.04
CA MET A 92 22.76 -13.98 -12.22
C MET A 92 23.03 -14.23 -10.74
N SER A 93 23.12 -13.16 -9.97
CA SER A 93 23.29 -13.22 -8.52
C SER A 93 21.97 -13.52 -7.82
N LEU A 94 22.02 -14.34 -6.77
CA LEU A 94 20.87 -14.62 -5.90
C LEU A 94 21.00 -13.78 -4.64
N THR A 95 20.36 -12.61 -4.66
CA THR A 95 20.34 -11.66 -3.54
C THR A 95 19.65 -12.24 -2.30
N LYS A 96 19.88 -11.62 -1.13
CA LYS A 96 19.26 -12.03 0.13
C LYS A 96 17.74 -12.00 0.02
N GLU A 97 17.20 -11.00 -0.65
CA GLU A 97 15.77 -10.78 -0.85
C GLU A 97 15.13 -11.85 -1.74
N VAL A 98 15.86 -12.33 -2.75
CA VAL A 98 15.45 -13.46 -3.58
C VAL A 98 15.45 -14.75 -2.76
N LYS A 99 16.46 -14.96 -1.91
CA LYS A 99 16.50 -16.14 -1.03
C LYS A 99 15.33 -16.20 -0.06
N ILE A 100 14.93 -15.06 0.51
CA ILE A 100 13.72 -14.95 1.34
C ILE A 100 12.47 -15.41 0.56
N ASP A 101 12.34 -14.98 -0.70
CA ASP A 101 11.23 -15.38 -1.55
C ASP A 101 11.29 -16.88 -1.92
N LEU A 102 12.48 -17.43 -2.17
CA LEU A 102 12.68 -18.87 -2.39
C LEU A 102 12.35 -19.71 -1.15
N LEU A 103 12.65 -19.21 0.06
CA LEU A 103 12.24 -19.86 1.31
C LEU A 103 10.72 -19.84 1.47
N TRP A 104 10.05 -18.76 1.07
CA TRP A 104 8.59 -18.74 1.01
C TRP A 104 8.07 -19.83 0.06
N TRP A 105 8.64 -19.94 -1.14
CA TRP A 105 8.29 -20.99 -2.11
C TRP A 105 8.46 -22.40 -1.52
N SER A 106 9.60 -22.68 -0.88
CA SER A 106 9.88 -23.98 -0.24
C SER A 106 8.82 -24.38 0.80
N LYS A 107 8.33 -23.39 1.58
CA LYS A 107 7.28 -23.60 2.59
C LYS A 107 5.88 -23.79 2.00
N ASN A 108 5.57 -23.11 0.89
CA ASN A 108 4.21 -23.01 0.36
C ASN A 108 3.94 -23.97 -0.81
N ILE A 109 4.96 -24.57 -1.43
CA ILE A 109 4.76 -25.41 -2.61
C ILE A 109 3.98 -26.70 -2.34
N SER A 110 4.13 -27.27 -1.14
CA SER A 110 3.47 -28.54 -0.78
C SER A 110 1.96 -28.38 -0.59
N VAL A 111 1.56 -27.26 0.03
CA VAL A 111 0.19 -26.94 0.44
C VAL A 111 -0.48 -25.93 -0.49
N GLY A 112 0.26 -25.38 -1.45
CA GLY A 112 -0.17 -24.29 -2.30
C GLY A 112 -1.26 -24.74 -3.27
N TYR A 113 -2.32 -23.95 -3.31
CA TYR A 113 -3.38 -24.02 -4.30
C TYR A 113 -3.83 -22.61 -4.67
N ASN A 114 -4.65 -22.49 -5.69
CA ASN A 114 -5.37 -21.27 -6.04
C ASN A 114 -6.84 -21.60 -6.30
N HIS A 115 -7.73 -20.62 -6.17
CA HIS A 115 -9.15 -20.82 -6.46
C HIS A 115 -9.44 -20.62 -7.94
N ILE A 116 -10.33 -21.45 -8.48
CA ILE A 116 -10.85 -21.33 -9.84
C ILE A 116 -11.92 -20.23 -9.80
N ARG A 117 -11.54 -19.02 -10.21
CA ARG A 117 -12.40 -17.83 -10.40
C ARG A 117 -13.50 -17.67 -9.34
N ASP A 118 -13.13 -17.05 -8.23
CA ASP A 118 -14.10 -16.51 -7.29
C ASP A 118 -14.59 -15.15 -7.83
N THR A 119 -15.86 -15.08 -8.21
CA THR A 119 -16.49 -13.87 -8.78
C THR A 119 -17.23 -13.05 -7.73
N GLU A 120 -17.32 -13.57 -6.51
CA GLU A 120 -17.96 -12.85 -5.41
C GLU A 120 -16.95 -11.94 -4.73
N TYR A 121 -17.22 -10.63 -4.78
CA TYR A 121 -16.45 -9.60 -4.10
C TYR A 121 -17.25 -9.09 -2.92
N LYS A 122 -16.72 -9.26 -1.70
CA LYS A 122 -17.38 -8.73 -0.49
C LYS A 122 -17.31 -7.20 -0.39
N LEU A 123 -16.34 -6.61 -1.08
CA LEU A 123 -16.08 -5.18 -1.07
C LEU A 123 -15.75 -4.73 -2.49
N GLU A 124 -16.41 -3.66 -2.93
CA GLU A 124 -16.02 -2.88 -4.09
C GLU A 124 -15.54 -1.51 -3.60
N ILE A 125 -14.32 -1.14 -3.96
CA ILE A 125 -13.65 0.08 -3.50
C ILE A 125 -13.26 0.87 -4.74
N PHE A 126 -13.74 2.10 -4.83
CA PHE A 126 -13.34 3.09 -5.81
C PHE A 126 -12.27 3.96 -5.17
N SER A 127 -11.18 4.23 -5.87
CA SER A 127 -10.13 5.12 -5.36
C SER A 127 -9.67 6.07 -6.46
N ASP A 128 -9.17 7.20 -6.03
CA ASP A 128 -8.65 8.25 -6.90
C ASP A 128 -7.51 8.99 -6.18
N ALA A 129 -6.52 9.42 -6.95
CA ALA A 129 -5.44 10.27 -6.47
C ALA A 129 -5.40 11.59 -7.23
N SER A 130 -5.25 12.68 -6.49
CA SER A 130 -4.99 13.99 -7.05
C SER A 130 -3.66 14.54 -6.52
N ARG A 131 -3.32 15.77 -6.92
CA ARG A 131 -2.17 16.49 -6.34
C ARG A 131 -2.44 17.06 -4.95
N SER A 132 -3.69 17.13 -4.49
CA SER A 132 -4.04 17.59 -3.14
C SER A 132 -4.14 16.45 -2.14
N GLY A 133 -4.59 15.27 -2.57
CA GLY A 133 -4.82 14.15 -1.66
C GLY A 133 -5.31 12.90 -2.38
N TRP A 134 -5.87 11.98 -1.60
CA TRP A 134 -6.52 10.77 -2.07
C TRP A 134 -7.95 10.67 -1.55
N GLY A 135 -8.78 10.04 -2.35
CA GLY A 135 -10.15 9.71 -2.04
C GLY A 135 -10.40 8.23 -2.26
N ALA A 136 -11.24 7.63 -1.42
CA ALA A 136 -11.79 6.31 -1.69
C ALA A 136 -13.23 6.17 -1.22
N VAL A 137 -13.99 5.34 -1.91
CA VAL A 137 -15.42 5.15 -1.70
C VAL A 137 -15.76 3.66 -1.71
N SER A 138 -16.60 3.21 -0.79
CA SER A 138 -17.14 1.86 -0.77
C SER A 138 -18.50 1.85 -0.08
N ASN A 139 -19.52 1.24 -0.68
CA ASN A 139 -20.88 1.13 -0.13
C ASN A 139 -21.42 2.47 0.43
N ASN A 140 -21.35 3.54 -0.36
CA ASN A 140 -21.75 4.91 0.00
C ASN A 140 -20.99 5.55 1.18
N LYS A 141 -19.95 4.91 1.70
CA LYS A 141 -19.03 5.51 2.67
C LYS A 141 -17.82 6.06 1.93
N THR A 142 -17.41 7.26 2.30
CA THR A 142 -16.23 7.92 1.74
C THR A 142 -15.13 8.03 2.78
N VAL A 143 -13.89 8.01 2.32
CA VAL A 143 -12.71 8.33 3.11
C VAL A 143 -11.81 9.19 2.23
N HIS A 144 -11.11 10.13 2.86
CA HIS A 144 -10.09 10.93 2.20
C HIS A 144 -8.89 11.12 3.11
N GLY A 145 -7.80 11.62 2.53
CA GLY A 145 -6.64 12.07 3.26
C GLY A 145 -5.73 12.91 2.38
N PHE A 146 -4.84 13.65 3.01
CA PHE A 146 -3.85 14.48 2.34
C PHE A 146 -2.54 13.72 2.17
N TRP A 147 -1.76 14.14 1.17
CA TRP A 147 -0.42 13.65 0.97
C TRP A 147 0.58 14.41 1.85
N SER A 148 1.55 13.69 2.42
CA SER A 148 2.75 14.32 2.95
C SER A 148 3.62 14.89 1.82
N GLU A 149 4.49 15.86 2.13
CA GLU A 149 5.44 16.42 1.15
C GLU A 149 6.29 15.34 0.46
N LYS A 150 6.70 14.32 1.23
CA LYS A 150 7.43 13.18 0.72
C LYS A 150 6.60 12.35 -0.27
N GLU A 151 5.31 12.16 -0.02
CA GLU A 151 4.43 11.45 -0.94
C GLU A 151 4.22 12.25 -2.23
N LEU A 152 3.98 13.57 -2.12
CA LEU A 152 3.83 14.48 -3.27
C LEU A 152 5.03 14.52 -4.21
N SER A 153 6.23 14.18 -3.72
CA SER A 153 7.43 14.05 -4.56
C SER A 153 7.37 12.87 -5.54
N HIS A 154 6.44 11.94 -5.36
CA HIS A 154 6.29 10.77 -6.24
C HIS A 154 5.41 11.06 -7.46
N HIS A 155 5.62 10.29 -8.51
CA HIS A 155 4.82 10.36 -9.74
C HIS A 155 3.35 9.94 -9.50
N ILE A 156 2.41 10.47 -10.30
CA ILE A 156 0.97 10.20 -10.15
C ILE A 156 0.62 8.70 -10.10
N ASN A 157 1.24 7.86 -10.93
CA ASN A 157 1.07 6.40 -10.89
C ASN A 157 1.36 5.77 -9.51
N TYR A 158 2.28 6.34 -8.74
CA TYR A 158 2.56 5.90 -7.37
C TYR A 158 1.46 6.35 -6.42
N LEU A 159 1.00 7.59 -6.53
CA LEU A 159 -0.10 8.14 -5.74
C LEU A 159 -1.40 7.37 -5.97
N GLU A 160 -1.68 6.97 -7.21
CA GLU A 160 -2.84 6.13 -7.57
C GLU A 160 -2.80 4.76 -6.87
N LEU A 161 -1.65 4.09 -6.92
CA LEU A 161 -1.46 2.83 -6.19
C LEU A 161 -1.58 3.02 -4.68
N LEU A 162 -1.09 4.15 -4.17
CA LEU A 162 -1.10 4.46 -2.74
C LEU A 162 -2.52 4.77 -2.26
N ALA A 163 -3.30 5.53 -3.04
CA ALA A 163 -4.71 5.83 -2.80
C ALA A 163 -5.53 4.53 -2.75
N ALA A 164 -5.34 3.64 -3.72
CA ALA A 164 -5.97 2.32 -3.72
C ALA A 164 -5.61 1.52 -2.46
N PHE A 165 -4.33 1.56 -2.04
CA PHE A 165 -3.90 0.86 -0.83
C PHE A 165 -4.48 1.49 0.44
N HIS A 166 -4.58 2.81 0.54
CA HIS A 166 -5.20 3.49 1.67
C HIS A 166 -6.69 3.17 1.76
N GLY A 167 -7.42 3.26 0.65
CA GLY A 167 -8.82 2.85 0.55
C GLY A 167 -9.01 1.41 1.01
N LEU A 168 -8.18 0.49 0.51
CA LEU A 168 -8.19 -0.91 0.93
C LEU A 168 -7.94 -1.08 2.44
N LYS A 169 -6.92 -0.43 3.01
CA LYS A 169 -6.65 -0.51 4.46
C LYS A 169 -7.80 0.00 5.31
N LYS A 170 -8.50 1.04 4.85
CA LYS A 170 -9.62 1.66 5.58
C LYS A 170 -10.87 0.79 5.50
N PHE A 171 -11.31 0.43 4.31
CA PHE A 171 -12.56 -0.32 4.13
C PHE A 171 -12.42 -1.81 4.47
N ALA A 172 -11.28 -2.43 4.17
CA ALA A 172 -11.05 -3.84 4.47
C ALA A 172 -10.35 -4.06 5.83
N LYS A 173 -10.32 -3.06 6.73
CA LYS A 173 -9.63 -3.14 8.04
C LYS A 173 -10.01 -4.38 8.85
N ASN A 174 -11.31 -4.68 8.89
CA ASN A 174 -11.89 -5.76 9.68
C ASN A 174 -12.22 -7.01 8.84
N PHE A 175 -11.88 -7.02 7.55
CA PHE A 175 -12.18 -8.11 6.65
C PHE A 175 -11.03 -9.13 6.61
N LYS A 176 -11.40 -10.40 6.50
CA LYS A 176 -10.48 -11.54 6.28
C LYS A 176 -11.16 -12.57 5.39
N PHE A 177 -10.37 -13.40 4.71
CA PHE A 177 -10.85 -14.52 3.88
C PHE A 177 -11.92 -14.10 2.87
N CYS A 178 -11.63 -13.06 2.08
CA CYS A 178 -12.57 -12.54 1.09
C CYS A 178 -11.85 -12.01 -0.14
N ASN A 179 -12.62 -11.69 -1.19
CA ASN A 179 -12.12 -10.96 -2.33
C ASN A 179 -12.64 -9.53 -2.31
N CYS A 180 -11.79 -8.59 -2.73
CA CYS A 180 -12.16 -7.19 -2.92
C CYS A 180 -11.91 -6.77 -4.37
N LEU A 181 -12.82 -5.99 -4.91
CA LEU A 181 -12.71 -5.36 -6.21
C LEU A 181 -12.25 -3.91 -6.04
N LEU A 182 -11.18 -3.53 -6.73
CA LEU A 182 -10.65 -2.17 -6.74
C LEU A 182 -10.96 -1.53 -8.09
N ARG A 183 -11.64 -0.39 -8.09
CA ARG A 183 -11.96 0.43 -9.26
C ARG A 183 -11.04 1.63 -9.27
N ILE A 184 -10.22 1.74 -10.31
CA ILE A 184 -9.13 2.72 -10.40
C ILE A 184 -9.09 3.25 -11.83
N ASP A 185 -8.94 4.55 -12.03
CA ASP A 185 -8.90 5.19 -13.35
C ASP A 185 -7.48 5.28 -13.95
N ASN A 186 -6.50 4.73 -13.25
CA ASN A 186 -5.13 4.59 -13.72
C ASN A 186 -4.80 3.15 -14.17
N THR A 187 -4.61 2.97 -15.47
CA THR A 187 -4.30 1.67 -16.08
C THR A 187 -2.97 1.08 -15.61
N THR A 188 -1.99 1.92 -15.26
CA THR A 188 -0.70 1.47 -14.71
C THR A 188 -0.92 0.86 -13.33
N ALA A 189 -1.66 1.54 -12.45
CA ALA A 189 -2.00 1.02 -11.14
C ALA A 189 -2.75 -0.31 -11.24
N VAL A 190 -3.76 -0.39 -12.11
CA VAL A 190 -4.51 -1.63 -12.39
C VAL A 190 -3.57 -2.77 -12.81
N ALA A 191 -2.67 -2.51 -13.75
CA ALA A 191 -1.72 -3.51 -14.23
C ALA A 191 -0.76 -3.98 -13.13
N TYR A 192 -0.25 -3.07 -12.31
CA TYR A 192 0.64 -3.38 -11.18
C TYR A 192 -0.07 -4.26 -10.15
N ILE A 193 -1.30 -3.94 -9.77
CA ILE A 193 -2.08 -4.71 -8.80
C ILE A 193 -2.32 -6.12 -9.33
N ASN A 194 -2.87 -6.25 -10.54
CA ASN A 194 -3.25 -7.54 -11.11
C ASN A 194 -2.05 -8.45 -11.43
N LYS A 195 -0.90 -7.87 -11.80
CA LYS A 195 0.34 -8.62 -12.04
C LYS A 195 1.15 -8.87 -10.75
N MET A 196 0.65 -8.43 -9.60
CA MET A 196 1.34 -8.45 -8.29
C MET A 196 2.73 -7.81 -8.34
N GLY A 197 2.85 -6.72 -9.10
CA GLY A 197 4.09 -5.97 -9.29
C GLY A 197 4.63 -6.02 -10.72
N SER A 198 5.75 -5.35 -10.92
CA SER A 198 6.46 -5.25 -12.20
C SER A 198 7.96 -5.24 -11.97
N ILE A 199 8.73 -5.56 -13.02
CA ILE A 199 10.18 -5.64 -12.97
C ILE A 199 10.87 -4.29 -13.16
N GLN A 200 10.20 -3.31 -13.79
CA GLN A 200 10.84 -2.09 -14.28
C GLN A 200 11.09 -1.06 -13.18
N TYR A 201 10.02 -0.60 -12.51
CA TYR A 201 10.09 0.48 -11.52
C TYR A 201 10.09 -0.05 -10.07
N PRO A 202 11.22 0.06 -9.32
CA PRO A 202 11.35 -0.52 -7.99
C PRO A 202 10.38 0.05 -6.95
N HIS A 203 10.14 1.36 -6.98
CA HIS A 203 9.30 2.04 -5.99
C HIS A 203 7.84 1.61 -6.09
N LEU A 204 7.27 1.53 -7.31
CA LEU A 204 5.92 0.97 -7.54
C LEU A 204 5.85 -0.50 -7.13
N ASN A 205 6.89 -1.28 -7.44
CA ASN A 205 6.92 -2.70 -7.08
C ASN A 205 7.01 -2.91 -5.56
N LYS A 206 7.74 -2.05 -4.85
CA LYS A 206 7.81 -2.06 -3.38
C LYS A 206 6.44 -1.80 -2.77
N LEU A 207 5.76 -0.73 -3.20
CA LEU A 207 4.42 -0.39 -2.72
C LEU A 207 3.40 -1.50 -3.04
N THR A 208 3.41 -2.01 -4.27
CA THR A 208 2.54 -3.12 -4.69
C THR A 208 2.80 -4.37 -3.84
N ARG A 209 4.06 -4.64 -3.51
CA ARG A 209 4.43 -5.76 -2.66
C ARG A 209 3.93 -5.58 -1.23
N GLU A 210 4.06 -4.39 -0.65
CA GLU A 210 3.51 -4.07 0.67
C GLU A 210 2.00 -4.26 0.72
N MET A 211 1.29 -3.79 -0.31
CA MET A 211 -0.16 -3.99 -0.44
C MET A 211 -0.54 -5.47 -0.50
N TRP A 212 0.12 -6.28 -1.33
CA TRP A 212 -0.19 -7.70 -1.42
C TRP A 212 0.22 -8.51 -0.19
N LEU A 213 1.31 -8.13 0.51
CA LEU A 213 1.67 -8.74 1.79
C LEU A 213 0.62 -8.44 2.87
N TRP A 214 0.10 -7.22 2.90
CA TRP A 214 -1.00 -6.84 3.79
C TRP A 214 -2.27 -7.66 3.50
N CYS A 215 -2.59 -7.88 2.21
CA CYS A 215 -3.70 -8.73 1.78
C CYS A 215 -3.49 -10.20 2.18
N LYS A 216 -2.28 -10.73 1.93
CA LYS A 216 -1.91 -12.11 2.25
C LYS A 216 -2.09 -12.41 3.73
N GLN A 217 -1.69 -11.51 4.63
CA GLN A 217 -1.86 -11.67 6.09
C GLN A 217 -3.33 -11.82 6.51
N ARG A 218 -4.26 -11.28 5.72
CA ARG A 218 -5.71 -11.34 5.97
C ARG A 218 -6.43 -12.35 5.09
N HIS A 219 -5.69 -13.12 4.28
CA HIS A 219 -6.24 -14.01 3.26
C HIS A 219 -7.16 -13.29 2.25
N ILE A 220 -6.94 -11.99 2.05
CA ILE A 220 -7.69 -11.20 1.07
C ILE A 220 -7.10 -11.40 -0.32
N PHE A 221 -7.94 -11.59 -1.34
CA PHE A 221 -7.53 -11.41 -2.74
C PHE A 221 -8.07 -10.08 -3.25
N ILE A 222 -7.29 -9.39 -4.06
CA ILE A 222 -7.74 -8.16 -4.71
C ILE A 222 -7.69 -8.33 -6.21
N LYS A 223 -8.66 -7.74 -6.91
CA LYS A 223 -8.64 -7.58 -8.36
C LYS A 223 -8.85 -6.10 -8.66
N ALA A 224 -8.00 -5.53 -9.49
CA ALA A 224 -8.17 -4.17 -9.98
C ALA A 224 -8.88 -4.17 -11.34
N VAL A 225 -9.81 -3.25 -11.54
CA VAL A 225 -10.54 -3.05 -12.79
C VAL A 225 -10.51 -1.56 -13.11
N TYR A 226 -10.22 -1.26 -14.37
CA TYR A 226 -10.24 0.11 -14.86
C TYR A 226 -11.67 0.68 -14.83
N ILE A 227 -11.79 1.93 -14.39
CA ILE A 227 -13.01 2.73 -14.51
C ILE A 227 -12.67 4.05 -15.20
N LYS A 228 -13.59 4.64 -15.98
CA LYS A 228 -13.35 5.96 -16.57
C LYS A 228 -13.42 7.01 -15.45
N SER A 229 -12.59 8.03 -15.52
CA SER A 229 -12.60 9.12 -14.52
C SER A 229 -13.97 9.80 -14.42
N ALA A 230 -14.71 9.91 -15.54
CA ALA A 230 -16.08 10.43 -15.59
C ALA A 230 -17.08 9.61 -14.76
N ASP A 231 -16.81 8.32 -14.54
CA ASP A 231 -17.63 7.42 -13.73
C ASP A 231 -17.09 7.31 -12.28
N ASN A 232 -15.93 7.92 -11.98
CA ASN A 232 -15.26 7.90 -10.67
C ASN A 232 -15.46 9.19 -9.85
N VAL A 233 -16.54 9.94 -10.14
CA VAL A 233 -16.79 11.31 -9.64
C VAL A 233 -16.67 11.42 -8.11
N THR A 234 -17.21 10.45 -7.36
CA THR A 234 -17.21 10.53 -5.90
C THR A 234 -15.80 10.37 -5.33
N ALA A 235 -14.98 9.47 -5.87
CA ALA A 235 -13.60 9.31 -5.40
C ALA A 235 -12.72 10.50 -5.82
N ASP A 236 -12.89 11.01 -7.05
CA ASP A 236 -12.21 12.21 -7.54
C ASP A 236 -12.55 13.46 -6.70
N ARG A 237 -13.83 13.65 -6.35
CA ARG A 237 -14.22 14.73 -5.45
C ARG A 237 -13.56 14.63 -4.09
N GLU A 238 -13.46 13.43 -3.52
CA GLU A 238 -12.82 13.23 -2.21
C GLU A 238 -11.29 13.37 -2.29
N SER A 239 -10.66 13.02 -3.42
CA SER A 239 -9.21 13.21 -3.63
C SER A 239 -8.85 14.69 -3.80
N ARG A 240 -9.77 15.49 -4.35
CA ARG A 240 -9.63 16.94 -4.56
C ARG A 240 -10.19 17.79 -3.43
N ARG A 241 -10.61 17.18 -2.34
CA ARG A 241 -11.18 17.91 -1.21
C ARG A 241 -10.12 18.88 -0.69
N GLU A 242 -10.39 20.17 -0.80
CA GLU A 242 -9.50 21.20 -0.27
C GLU A 242 -9.41 21.03 1.25
N ASN A 243 -8.21 21.22 1.80
CA ASN A 243 -8.00 21.22 3.25
C ASN A 243 -8.71 22.46 3.83
N PRO A 244 -9.85 22.34 4.54
CA PRO A 244 -10.67 23.50 4.88
C PRO A 244 -10.12 24.29 6.10
N ASN A 245 -8.82 24.55 6.20
CA ASN A 245 -8.16 25.39 7.23
C ASN A 245 -7.72 24.70 8.56
N ILE A 246 -6.84 23.71 8.57
CA ILE A 246 -6.30 23.21 9.88
C ILE A 246 -4.78 22.95 9.96
N GLU A 247 -4.04 22.84 8.86
CA GLU A 247 -2.59 22.48 8.92
C GLU A 247 -1.63 23.59 8.50
N PHE A 248 -2.07 24.85 8.56
CA PHE A 248 -1.11 25.94 8.45
C PHE A 248 -0.21 25.93 9.69
N MET A 249 1.08 26.13 9.47
CA MET A 249 2.06 26.31 10.54
C MET A 249 3.02 27.41 10.13
N LEU A 250 3.56 28.12 11.11
CA LEU A 250 4.64 29.04 10.86
C LEU A 250 5.90 28.27 10.40
N ALA A 251 6.67 28.83 9.47
CA ALA A 251 7.94 28.24 9.07
C ALA A 251 8.91 28.21 10.27
N ASP A 252 9.78 27.21 10.36
CA ASP A 252 10.68 27.03 11.52
C ASP A 252 11.54 28.26 11.78
N TRP A 253 12.16 28.82 10.73
CA TRP A 253 12.97 30.04 10.83
C TRP A 253 12.19 31.25 11.35
N ALA A 254 10.90 31.36 11.01
CA ALA A 254 10.07 32.46 11.46
C ALA A 254 9.62 32.26 12.91
N PHE A 255 9.38 31.00 13.31
CA PHE A 255 9.11 30.66 14.70
C PHE A 255 10.32 30.92 15.59
N GLU A 256 11.52 30.52 15.18
CA GLU A 256 12.78 30.79 15.87
C GLU A 256 12.99 32.30 16.09
N ALA A 257 12.81 33.11 15.04
CA ALA A 257 12.92 34.56 15.14
C ALA A 257 11.91 35.20 16.12
N ILE A 258 10.71 34.62 16.25
CA ILE A 258 9.71 35.08 17.21
C ILE A 258 10.09 34.66 18.63
N VAL A 259 10.53 33.42 18.82
CA VAL A 259 10.98 32.90 20.11
C VAL A 259 12.16 33.71 20.65
N ASP A 260 13.12 34.07 19.80
CA ASP A 260 14.26 34.91 20.17
C ASP A 260 13.83 36.28 20.71
N LYS A 261 12.71 36.82 20.21
CA LYS A 261 12.23 38.16 20.58
C LYS A 261 11.20 38.16 21.71
N LEU A 262 10.33 37.17 21.78
CA LEU A 262 9.18 37.12 22.69
C LEU A 262 9.32 36.10 23.82
N GLY A 263 10.31 35.21 23.73
CA GLY A 263 10.59 34.14 24.67
C GLY A 263 10.13 32.75 24.18
N THR A 264 10.59 31.70 24.85
CA THR A 264 10.30 30.30 24.48
C THR A 264 8.99 29.80 25.09
N PRO A 265 7.97 29.45 24.28
CA PRO A 265 6.71 28.90 24.76
C PRO A 265 6.87 27.45 25.27
N GLU A 266 6.14 27.14 26.34
CA GLU A 266 6.16 25.83 27.02
C GLU A 266 5.27 24.79 26.34
N ILE A 267 4.21 25.25 25.66
CA ILE A 267 3.21 24.42 25.03
C ILE A 267 2.69 25.02 23.73
N ASP A 268 2.44 24.17 22.74
CA ASP A 268 1.79 24.53 21.48
C ASP A 268 0.31 24.11 21.52
N LEU A 269 -0.58 25.10 21.58
CA LEU A 269 -2.02 24.88 21.62
C LEU A 269 -2.57 24.88 20.19
N PHE A 270 -3.49 23.95 19.92
CA PHE A 270 -4.12 23.73 18.61
C PHE A 270 -3.20 23.10 17.54
N ALA A 271 -2.13 22.42 17.97
CA ALA A 271 -1.22 21.71 17.08
C ALA A 271 -1.44 20.18 17.09
N SER A 272 -1.14 19.56 15.95
CA SER A 272 -1.06 18.12 15.75
C SER A 272 0.37 17.60 15.94
N LYS A 273 0.54 16.28 15.90
CA LYS A 273 1.88 15.67 15.93
C LYS A 273 2.75 16.07 14.73
N SER A 274 2.15 16.47 13.61
CA SER A 274 2.87 16.82 12.38
C SER A 274 3.20 18.31 12.24
N ASN A 275 2.62 19.20 13.06
CA ASN A 275 2.83 20.65 12.93
C ASN A 275 3.10 21.38 14.26
N ASN A 276 3.44 20.66 15.33
CA ASN A 276 3.82 21.30 16.60
C ASN A 276 5.19 21.99 16.51
N LYS A 277 5.33 23.07 17.30
CA LYS A 277 6.58 23.81 17.51
C LYS A 277 7.15 23.67 18.92
N CYS A 278 6.38 23.09 19.84
CA CYS A 278 6.79 22.84 21.22
C CYS A 278 6.80 21.33 21.52
N VAL A 279 7.67 20.92 22.46
CA VAL A 279 7.74 19.53 22.94
C VAL A 279 6.40 19.06 23.50
N ASN A 280 5.71 19.93 24.24
CA ASN A 280 4.34 19.71 24.70
C ASN A 280 3.37 20.37 23.72
N PHE A 281 2.31 19.66 23.31
CA PHE A 281 1.30 20.23 22.44
C PHE A 281 -0.10 19.66 22.72
N VAL A 282 -1.13 20.45 22.42
CA VAL A 282 -2.54 20.07 22.57
C VAL A 282 -3.18 19.92 21.21
N THR A 283 -3.48 18.67 20.86
CA THR A 283 -4.23 18.30 19.66
C THR A 283 -5.65 18.80 19.69
N ILE A 284 -6.22 19.12 18.53
CA ILE A 284 -7.63 19.51 18.34
C ILE A 284 -8.64 18.50 18.91
N THR A 285 -8.26 17.23 19.09
CA THR A 285 -9.10 16.21 19.74
C THR A 285 -9.28 16.43 21.24
N THR A 286 -8.39 17.21 21.87
CA THR A 286 -8.49 17.67 23.25
C THR A 286 -8.88 19.14 23.19
N ASP A 287 -10.01 19.52 23.78
CA ASP A 287 -10.48 20.90 23.71
C ASP A 287 -9.49 21.83 24.45
N ALA A 288 -8.59 22.49 23.71
CA ALA A 288 -7.58 23.38 24.29
C ALA A 288 -8.20 24.55 25.06
N PHE A 289 -9.49 24.87 24.84
CA PHE A 289 -10.21 25.88 25.61
C PHE A 289 -10.59 25.42 27.03
N THR A 290 -10.56 24.12 27.34
CA THR A 290 -10.86 23.61 28.68
C THR A 290 -9.66 23.65 29.63
N ILE A 291 -8.47 23.98 29.13
CA ILE A 291 -7.24 24.11 29.92
C ILE A 291 -7.13 25.56 30.43
N SER A 292 -6.64 25.77 31.65
CA SER A 292 -6.33 27.12 32.17
C SER A 292 -5.03 27.64 31.56
N TRP A 293 -5.04 28.87 31.05
CA TRP A 293 -3.87 29.51 30.42
C TRP A 293 -3.16 30.50 31.36
N GLU A 294 -3.66 30.71 32.58
CA GLU A 294 -3.22 31.78 33.50
C GLU A 294 -1.73 31.74 33.86
N LYS A 295 -1.11 30.56 33.88
CA LYS A 295 0.27 30.35 34.34
C LYS A 295 1.19 29.73 33.29
N ILE A 296 0.73 29.64 32.04
CA ILE A 296 1.45 28.94 30.97
C ILE A 296 1.81 29.96 29.91
N PHE A 297 3.09 30.04 29.55
CA PHE A 297 3.48 30.79 28.37
C PHE A 297 3.33 29.89 27.13
N PHE A 298 2.28 30.11 26.35
CA PHE A 298 1.89 29.22 25.25
C PHE A 298 2.14 29.84 23.87
N TYR A 299 2.22 28.98 22.86
CA TYR A 299 2.14 29.34 21.45
C TYR A 299 0.81 28.86 20.88
N ILE A 300 0.18 29.66 20.04
CA ILE A 300 -1.00 29.30 19.26
C ILE A 300 -0.73 29.70 17.82
N PHE A 301 -0.90 28.76 16.89
CA PHE A 301 -1.08 29.09 15.48
C PHE A 301 -2.52 28.77 15.10
N PRO A 302 -3.46 29.73 15.21
CA PRO A 302 -4.88 29.41 15.15
C PRO A 302 -5.33 29.03 13.74
N PRO A 303 -6.30 28.11 13.58
CA PRO A 303 -6.98 27.94 12.30
C PRO A 303 -7.68 29.26 11.93
N PHE A 304 -7.50 29.73 10.68
CA PHE A 304 -7.94 31.04 10.16
C PHE A 304 -9.47 31.31 10.17
N SER A 305 -10.25 30.51 10.89
CA SER A 305 -11.66 30.78 11.12
C SER A 305 -11.83 31.94 12.10
N ASN A 306 -12.51 33.00 11.66
CA ASN A 306 -12.78 34.22 12.45
C ASN A 306 -13.39 33.92 13.84
N ARG A 307 -14.19 32.85 13.98
CA ARG A 307 -14.80 32.47 15.27
C ARG A 307 -13.79 31.92 16.28
N VAL A 308 -12.74 31.22 15.84
CA VAL A 308 -11.74 30.64 16.75
C VAL A 308 -10.80 31.72 17.26
N ILE A 309 -10.34 32.62 16.38
CA ILE A 309 -9.49 33.75 16.77
C ILE A 309 -10.18 34.62 17.83
N ILE A 310 -11.46 34.95 17.64
CA ILE A 310 -12.23 35.73 18.62
C ILE A 310 -12.28 35.02 19.98
N ARG A 311 -12.52 33.70 20.00
CA ARG A 311 -12.56 32.92 21.25
C ARG A 311 -11.20 32.86 21.95
N ILE A 312 -10.11 32.75 21.20
CA ILE A 312 -8.74 32.78 21.74
C ILE A 312 -8.50 34.13 22.42
N LEU A 313 -8.71 35.24 21.72
CA LEU A 313 -8.48 36.58 22.26
C LEU A 313 -9.35 36.86 23.49
N GLN A 314 -10.61 36.39 23.50
CA GLN A 314 -11.50 36.49 24.66
C GLN A 314 -10.97 35.72 25.86
N LYS A 315 -10.46 34.49 25.66
CA LYS A 315 -9.91 33.68 26.74
C LYS A 315 -8.62 34.28 27.29
N ILE A 316 -7.72 34.76 26.42
CA ILE A 316 -6.49 35.48 26.83
C ILE A 316 -6.84 36.67 27.73
N LYS A 317 -7.82 37.48 27.31
CA LYS A 317 -8.28 38.62 28.10
C LYS A 317 -8.90 38.21 29.43
N LYS A 318 -9.74 37.17 29.43
CA LYS A 318 -10.45 36.69 30.64
C LYS A 318 -9.48 36.12 31.68
N GLU A 319 -8.51 35.33 31.24
CA GLU A 319 -7.55 34.64 32.10
C GLU A 319 -6.27 35.45 32.34
N LYS A 320 -6.19 36.67 31.79
CA LYS A 320 -4.99 37.53 31.84
C LYS A 320 -3.73 36.74 31.42
N ALA A 321 -3.91 35.83 30.48
CA ALA A 321 -2.88 34.89 30.07
C ALA A 321 -1.87 35.57 29.14
N ARG A 322 -0.65 35.04 29.06
CA ARG A 322 0.41 35.54 28.18
C ARG A 322 0.81 34.43 27.22
N GLY A 323 0.81 34.73 25.92
CA GLY A 323 1.24 33.78 24.90
C GLY A 323 1.48 34.45 23.55
N ILE A 324 2.07 33.71 22.64
CA ILE A 324 2.33 34.09 21.25
C ILE A 324 1.16 33.54 20.42
N VAL A 325 0.47 34.40 19.65
CA VAL A 325 -0.71 34.06 18.82
C VAL A 325 -0.50 34.53 17.40
#